data_AF-A0A527GIK6-F1
#
_entry.id   AF-A0A527GIK6-F1
#
_cell.length_a   1.000
_cell.length_b   1.000
_cell.length_c   1.000
_cell.angle_alpha   90.00
_cell.angle_beta   90.00
_cell.angle_gamma   90.00
#
_symmetry.space_group_name_H-M   'P 1'
#
loop_
_entity.id
_entity.type
_entity.pdbx_description
1 polymer ?
#
loop_
_entity_poly.entity_id
_entity_poly.type
_entity_poly.pdbx_seq_one_letter_code
_entity_poly.pdbx_strand_id
1 'polypeptide(L)'
;GDTTVRDVHLSAEPVDGGWSVKSLAATLPGRTKLEADGMLVLNLEGHFGFNGSLLLAVAQPSGFAAWLSKDVDEAIRRLPAAGFKAKVDLS
;
A
#
# COMPACT_ATOMS: atom_id res chain seq x y z
N GLY A 1 -11.34 5.77 15.71
CA GLY A 1 -11.42 5.95 14.26
C GLY A 1 -11.52 4.57 13.67
N ASP A 2 -12.75 4.11 13.43
CA ASP A 2 -13.07 2.70 13.18
C ASP A 2 -13.06 2.37 11.69
N THR A 3 -11.97 2.70 11.00
CA THR A 3 -11.87 2.40 9.56
C THR A 3 -10.72 1.45 9.31
N THR A 4 -11.08 0.23 8.89
CA THR A 4 -10.17 -0.90 8.72
C THR A 4 -9.79 -1.07 7.25
N VAL A 5 -8.65 -1.74 7.04
CA VAL A 5 -8.29 -2.34 5.74
C VAL A 5 -9.27 -3.48 5.45
N ARG A 6 -9.76 -3.58 4.21
CA ARG A 6 -10.79 -4.55 3.82
C ARG A 6 -10.44 -5.24 2.51
N ASP A 7 -11.16 -6.33 2.23
CA ASP A 7 -11.07 -7.08 0.97
C ASP A 7 -9.62 -7.47 0.64
N VAL A 8 -8.89 -7.95 1.66
CA VAL A 8 -7.48 -8.31 1.55
C VAL A 8 -7.37 -9.66 0.85
N HIS A 9 -6.71 -9.66 -0.30
CA HIS A 9 -6.33 -10.85 -1.05
C HIS A 9 -4.82 -10.91 -1.16
N LEU A 10 -4.23 -12.02 -0.72
CA LEU A 10 -2.79 -12.26 -0.79
C LEU A 10 -2.51 -13.66 -1.34
N SER A 11 -1.71 -13.71 -2.40
CA SER A 11 -1.05 -14.92 -2.88
C SER A 11 0.45 -14.70 -2.78
N ALA A 12 1.09 -15.44 -1.89
CA ALA A 12 2.51 -15.38 -1.67
C ALA A 12 3.07 -16.75 -1.29
N GLU A 13 4.33 -16.97 -1.60
CA GLU A 13 5.06 -18.17 -1.23
C GLU A 13 6.39 -17.81 -0.55
N PRO A 14 6.81 -18.58 0.47
CA PRO A 14 8.07 -18.34 1.14
C PRO A 14 9.23 -18.65 0.19
N VAL A 15 10.26 -17.81 0.24
CA VAL A 15 11.51 -17.98 -0.49
C VAL A 15 12.67 -17.63 0.45
N ASP A 16 13.91 -17.87 0.03
CA ASP A 16 15.06 -17.43 0.83
C ASP A 16 15.04 -15.91 0.99
N GLY A 17 15.25 -15.43 2.22
CA GLY A 17 15.20 -14.00 2.56
C GLY A 17 13.82 -13.33 2.58
N GLY A 18 12.71 -14.06 2.41
CA GLY A 18 11.37 -13.49 2.60
C GLY A 18 10.25 -14.20 1.83
N TRP A 19 9.40 -13.44 1.13
CA TRP A 19 8.23 -13.95 0.42
C TRP A 19 8.15 -13.40 -1.00
N SER A 20 7.98 -14.30 -1.96
CA SER A 20 7.56 -13.95 -3.32
C SER A 20 6.04 -13.70 -3.29
N VAL A 21 5.64 -12.46 -3.49
CA VAL A 21 4.25 -12.01 -3.57
C VAL A 21 3.80 -12.06 -5.02
N LYS A 22 3.00 -13.06 -5.36
CA LYS A 22 2.38 -13.20 -6.70
C LYS A 22 1.30 -12.15 -6.92
N SER A 23 0.52 -11.86 -5.87
CA SER A 23 -0.48 -10.80 -5.90
C SER A 23 -0.89 -10.39 -4.49
N LEU A 24 -0.95 -9.08 -4.26
CA LEU A 24 -1.61 -8.45 -3.13
C LEU A 24 -2.68 -7.50 -3.69
N ALA A 25 -3.88 -7.54 -3.14
CA ALA A 25 -4.91 -6.54 -3.36
C ALA A 25 -5.62 -6.21 -2.05
N ALA A 26 -5.89 -4.93 -1.81
CA ALA A 26 -6.63 -4.48 -0.64
C ALA A 26 -7.40 -3.18 -0.91
N THR A 27 -8.51 -3.01 -0.20
CA THR A 27 -9.23 -1.75 -0.11
C THR A 27 -8.81 -1.02 1.17
N LEU A 28 -8.30 0.19 1.00
CA LEU A 28 -7.89 1.10 2.07
C LEU A 28 -8.91 2.26 2.21
N PRO A 29 -8.93 2.97 3.34
CA PRO A 29 -9.78 4.15 3.52
C PRO A 29 -9.54 5.24 2.45
N GLY A 30 -10.55 6.07 2.24
CA GLY A 30 -10.55 7.05 1.14
C GLY A 30 -10.89 6.44 -0.24
N ARG A 31 -11.63 5.33 -0.27
CA ARG A 31 -11.96 4.57 -1.50
C ARG A 31 -10.69 4.27 -2.30
N THR A 32 -9.71 3.72 -1.59
CA THR A 32 -8.37 3.51 -2.12
C THR A 32 -8.18 2.04 -2.46
N LYS A 33 -7.70 1.75 -3.66
CA LYS A 33 -7.25 0.41 -4.07
C LYS A 33 -5.73 0.36 -4.00
N LEU A 34 -5.21 -0.67 -3.34
CA LEU A 34 -3.80 -1.05 -3.36
C LEU A 34 -3.68 -2.38 -4.10
N GLU A 35 -2.80 -2.43 -5.08
CA GLU A 35 -2.37 -3.68 -5.73
C GLU A 35 -0.83 -3.73 -5.74
N ALA A 36 -0.27 -4.91 -5.49
CA ALA A 36 1.18 -5.10 -5.53
C ALA A 36 1.57 -6.54 -5.93
N ASP A 37 2.74 -6.65 -6.56
CA ASP A 37 3.45 -7.89 -6.87
C ASP A 37 4.95 -7.66 -6.73
N GLY A 38 5.70 -8.66 -6.26
CA GLY A 38 7.13 -8.53 -6.06
C GLY A 38 7.69 -9.36 -4.91
N MET A 39 8.77 -8.89 -4.31
CA MET A 39 9.47 -9.53 -3.21
C MET A 39 9.25 -8.75 -1.92
N LEU A 40 8.72 -9.42 -0.92
CA LEU A 40 8.74 -8.94 0.46
C LEU A 40 10.01 -9.47 1.13
N VAL A 41 10.90 -8.57 1.51
CA VAL A 41 12.16 -8.91 2.18
C VAL A 41 11.94 -8.87 3.69
N LEU A 42 12.26 -9.97 4.36
CA LEU A 42 12.24 -10.09 5.81
C LEU A 42 13.62 -10.55 6.25
N ASN A 43 14.39 -9.68 6.89
CA ASN A 43 15.67 -10.09 7.45
C ASN A 43 15.56 -10.40 8.96
N LEU A 44 16.52 -11.16 9.48
CA LEU A 44 16.57 -11.56 10.89
C LEU A 44 16.85 -10.38 11.85
N GLU A 45 17.27 -9.24 11.30
CA GLU A 45 17.58 -8.01 12.04
C GLU A 45 16.37 -7.06 12.14
N GLY A 46 15.21 -7.47 11.61
CA GLY A 46 13.96 -6.70 11.70
C GLY A 46 13.76 -5.66 10.59
N HIS A 47 14.60 -5.63 9.56
CA HIS A 47 14.36 -4.83 8.37
C HIS A 47 13.28 -5.49 7.51
N PHE A 48 12.32 -4.67 7.11
CA PHE A 48 11.20 -5.03 6.26
C PHE A 48 11.30 -4.20 4.99
N GLY A 49 11.43 -4.87 3.85
CA GLY A 49 11.51 -4.22 2.55
C GLY A 49 10.51 -4.76 1.55
N PHE A 50 10.22 -3.97 0.53
CA PHE A 50 9.42 -4.40 -0.61
C PHE A 50 10.06 -3.92 -1.92
N ASN A 51 10.40 -4.88 -2.78
CA ASN A 51 10.89 -4.62 -4.13
C ASN A 51 9.90 -5.20 -5.13
N GLY A 52 9.26 -4.36 -5.92
CA GLY A 52 8.19 -4.83 -6.81
C GLY A 52 7.42 -3.74 -7.51
N SER A 53 6.30 -4.13 -8.10
CA SER A 53 5.32 -3.19 -8.67
C SER A 53 4.29 -2.84 -7.62
N LEU A 54 3.96 -1.55 -7.53
CA LEU A 54 2.91 -1.04 -6.65
C LEU A 54 1.98 -0.12 -7.42
N LEU A 55 0.68 -0.34 -7.26
CA LEU A 55 -0.39 0.54 -7.73
C LEU A 55 -1.20 1.00 -6.52
N LEU A 56 -1.33 2.32 -6.38
CA LEU A 56 -2.23 2.96 -5.44
C LEU A 56 -3.18 3.86 -6.21
N ALA A 57 -4.48 3.62 -6.11
CA ALA A 57 -5.51 4.43 -6.74
C ALA A 57 -6.47 4.96 -5.68
N VAL A 58 -6.50 6.29 -5.50
CA VAL A 58 -7.20 6.97 -4.39
C VAL A 58 -8.31 7.86 -4.96
N ALA A 59 -9.57 7.48 -4.73
CA ALA A 59 -10.72 8.26 -5.19
C ALA A 59 -11.15 9.36 -4.20
N GLN A 60 -10.72 9.30 -2.93
CA GLN A 60 -10.94 10.36 -1.93
C GLN A 60 -9.64 10.65 -1.16
N PRO A 61 -8.73 11.48 -1.73
CA PRO A 61 -7.41 11.75 -1.16
C PRO A 61 -7.41 12.21 0.29
N SER A 62 -8.32 13.10 0.68
CA SER A 62 -8.41 13.58 2.07
C SER A 62 -8.80 12.48 3.05
N GLY A 63 -9.69 11.56 2.64
CA GLY A 63 -10.09 10.43 3.47
C GLY A 63 -8.96 9.42 3.65
N PHE A 64 -8.16 9.20 2.60
CA PHE A 64 -6.96 8.36 2.69
C PHE A 64 -5.88 8.99 3.58
N ALA A 65 -5.59 10.28 3.38
CA ALA A 65 -4.60 11.01 4.17
C ALA A 65 -4.98 11.08 5.66
N ALA A 66 -6.24 11.38 5.99
CA ALA A 66 -6.70 11.41 7.37
C ALA A 66 -6.53 10.05 8.08
N TRP A 67 -6.65 8.95 7.34
CA TRP A 67 -6.40 7.62 7.88
C TRP A 67 -4.90 7.31 8.04
N LEU A 68 -4.08 7.68 7.05
CA LEU A 68 -2.65 7.36 7.02
C LEU A 68 -1.83 8.21 8.00
N SER A 69 -2.03 9.53 8.01
CA SER A 69 -1.18 10.49 8.72
C SER A 69 -1.89 11.24 9.85
N LYS A 70 -3.21 11.05 10.04
CA LYS A 70 -4.09 11.78 10.98
C LYS A 70 -4.20 13.29 10.73
N ASP A 71 -3.26 13.90 10.03
CA ASP A 71 -3.29 15.29 9.57
C ASP A 71 -3.37 15.34 8.03
N VAL A 72 -4.11 16.32 7.51
CA VAL A 72 -4.40 16.49 6.08
C VAL A 72 -4.10 17.92 5.67
N ASP A 73 -3.02 18.07 4.90
CA ASP A 73 -2.59 19.31 4.26
C ASP A 73 -3.70 19.90 3.37
N GLU A 74 -3.79 21.23 3.31
CA GLU A 74 -4.75 21.95 2.46
C GLU A 74 -4.62 21.60 0.97
N ALA A 75 -3.41 21.36 0.47
CA ALA A 75 -3.18 20.97 -0.90
C ALA A 75 -3.89 19.65 -1.24
N ILE A 76 -3.92 18.70 -0.30
CA ILE A 76 -4.58 17.40 -0.46
C ILE A 76 -6.11 17.54 -0.44
N ARG A 77 -6.66 18.55 0.26
CA ARG A 77 -8.12 18.79 0.32
C ARG A 77 -8.73 19.19 -1.00
N ARG A 78 -7.91 19.68 -1.94
CA ARG A 78 -8.35 20.15 -3.25
C ARG A 78 -8.22 19.09 -4.34
N LEU A 79 -7.59 17.94 -4.06
CA LEU A 79 -7.37 16.89 -5.04
C LEU A 79 -8.65 16.08 -5.30
N PRO A 80 -9.15 16.00 -6.55
CA PRO A 80 -10.34 15.20 -6.87
C PRO A 80 -10.06 13.70 -6.82
N ALA A 81 -8.83 13.29 -7.16
CA ALA A 81 -8.32 11.93 -7.08
C ALA A 81 -6.78 11.99 -7.04
N ALA A 82 -6.16 10.91 -6.59
CA ALA A 82 -4.72 10.74 -6.64
C ALA A 82 -4.40 9.29 -7.02
N GLY A 83 -3.23 9.06 -7.60
CA GLY A 83 -2.78 7.72 -7.90
C GLY A 83 -1.30 7.66 -8.20
N PHE A 84 -0.73 6.50 -7.97
CA PHE A 84 0.66 6.20 -8.21
C PHE A 84 0.78 4.77 -8.73
N LYS A 85 1.60 4.60 -9.77
CA LYS A 85 2.03 3.30 -10.26
C LYS A 85 3.52 3.36 -10.50
N ALA A 86 4.29 2.52 -9.81
CA ALA A 86 5.71 2.39 -10.13
C ALA A 86 6.27 1.04 -9.74
N LYS A 87 7.48 0.81 -10.24
CA LYS A 87 8.41 -0.13 -9.62
C LYS A 87 9.06 0.58 -8.45
N VAL A 88 9.05 -0.05 -7.30
CA VAL A 88 9.55 0.49 -6.05
C VAL A 88 10.62 -0.42 -5.49
N ASP A 89 11.57 0.19 -4.80
CA ASP A 89 12.50 -0.47 -3.91
C ASP A 89 12.38 0.26 -2.58
N LEU A 90 11.71 -0.37 -1.62
CA LEU A 90 11.41 0.16 -0.30
C LEU A 90 12.22 -0.64 0.72
N SER A 91 13.03 0.04 1.51
CA SER A 91 13.96 -0.53 2.50
C SER A 91 13.78 0.06 3.88
#